data_AF-A0A9E2V9Z5-F1
#
_entry.id   AF-A0A9E2V9Z5-F1
#
_cell.length_a   1.000
_cell.length_b   1.000
_cell.length_c   1.000
_cell.angle_alpha   90.00
_cell.angle_beta   90.00
_cell.angle_gamma   90.00
#
_symmetry.space_group_name_H-M   'P 1'
#
loop_
_entity.id
_entity.type
_entity.pdbx_description
1 polymer ?
#
loop_
_entity_poly.entity_id
_entity_poly.type
_entity_poly.pdbx_seq_one_letter_code
_entity_poly.pdbx_strand_id
1 'polypeptide(L)'
;GFNFVFSGEVLGQRPMSQTKPSLRYVEKHSDIDGYILRPLSAKRLPLTIPEKEGLVNREMLLDISGRSRKPQIKLAEKFGITEYPNPAGGCLLTDKGYSDRLKDLFEHQDIFTEKELHLLKYGRHLRLNNNTKLIIGRTKQDNEKIIKYHNPSGDTVIKIKDFPGPIVLIPHRASKSIIIKAASICAGYSKAPDNTQVDVQVVNSCGSEIIKVTGISPEEVKELLI
;
A
#
# COMPACT_ATOMS: atom_id res chain seq x y z
N GLY A 1 -14.40 18.97 -29.86
CA GLY A 1 -15.07 18.90 -28.55
C GLY A 1 -15.71 17.53 -28.38
N PHE A 2 -16.32 17.26 -27.23
CA PHE A 2 -17.07 16.02 -26.96
C PHE A 2 -18.57 16.34 -26.89
N ASN A 3 -19.44 15.40 -27.27
CA ASN A 3 -20.90 15.60 -27.22
C ASN A 3 -21.49 15.40 -25.81
N PHE A 4 -20.91 14.53 -25.00
CA PHE A 4 -21.35 14.22 -23.63
C PHE A 4 -20.22 13.51 -22.85
N VAL A 5 -20.42 13.29 -21.55
CA VAL A 5 -19.49 12.56 -20.67
C VAL A 5 -20.15 11.29 -20.17
N PHE A 6 -19.38 10.21 -20.02
CA PHE A 6 -19.87 9.00 -19.33
C PHE A 6 -19.04 8.69 -18.09
N SER A 7 -19.66 8.07 -17.08
CA SER A 7 -18.97 7.60 -15.89
C SER A 7 -19.34 6.15 -15.54
N GLY A 8 -18.44 5.46 -14.84
CA GLY A 8 -18.65 4.11 -14.32
C GLY A 8 -19.39 4.07 -12.98
N GLU A 9 -20.03 5.17 -12.57
CA GLU A 9 -20.79 5.22 -11.32
C GLU A 9 -22.02 4.31 -11.38
N VAL A 10 -22.27 3.57 -10.31
CA VAL A 10 -23.43 2.69 -10.17
C VAL A 10 -24.32 3.20 -9.04
N LEU A 11 -25.60 3.40 -9.35
CA LEU A 11 -26.61 3.88 -8.40
C LEU A 11 -26.68 2.96 -7.17
N GLY A 12 -26.38 3.51 -5.99
CA GLY A 12 -26.44 2.82 -4.70
C GLY A 12 -25.24 1.93 -4.38
N GLN A 13 -24.19 1.91 -5.21
CA GLN A 13 -23.03 1.05 -5.01
C GLN A 13 -22.13 1.52 -3.86
N ARG A 14 -21.96 2.84 -3.74
CA ARG A 14 -21.32 3.50 -2.59
C ARG A 14 -22.39 4.24 -1.77
N PRO A 15 -22.71 3.78 -0.54
CA PRO A 15 -23.80 4.34 0.25
C PRO A 15 -23.70 5.85 0.51
N MET A 16 -22.49 6.38 0.62
CA MET A 16 -22.27 7.79 0.97
C MET A 16 -22.18 8.73 -0.23
N SER A 17 -21.88 8.22 -1.42
CA SER A 17 -21.50 9.07 -2.56
C SER A 17 -22.24 8.77 -3.86
N GLN A 18 -22.93 7.63 -3.96
CA GLN A 18 -23.63 7.22 -5.18
C GLN A 18 -25.13 7.02 -4.94
N THR A 19 -25.71 7.80 -4.04
CA THR A 19 -27.18 7.88 -3.90
C THR A 19 -27.78 8.71 -5.03
N LYS A 20 -29.07 8.55 -5.32
CA LYS A 20 -29.74 9.34 -6.37
C LYS A 20 -29.58 10.86 -6.15
N PRO A 21 -29.74 11.39 -4.92
CA PRO A 21 -29.42 12.80 -4.63
C PRO A 21 -27.96 13.17 -4.90
N SER A 22 -27.00 12.34 -4.48
CA SER A 22 -25.56 12.62 -4.70
C SER A 22 -25.21 12.68 -6.19
N LEU A 23 -25.72 11.73 -6.99
CA LEU A 23 -25.46 11.70 -8.44
C LEU A 23 -26.06 12.94 -9.14
N ARG A 24 -27.27 13.35 -8.73
CA ARG A 24 -27.92 14.55 -9.26
C ARG A 24 -27.20 15.83 -8.83
N TYR A 25 -26.71 15.87 -7.58
CA TYR A 25 -25.93 16.99 -7.08
C TYR A 25 -24.68 17.21 -7.94
N VAL A 26 -23.90 16.16 -8.20
CA VAL A 26 -22.70 16.25 -9.06
C VAL A 26 -23.06 16.77 -10.43
N GLU A 27 -24.08 16.19 -11.07
CA GLU A 27 -24.51 16.57 -12.42
C GLU A 27 -24.96 18.04 -12.51
N LYS A 28 -25.70 18.54 -11.51
CA LYS A 28 -26.15 19.93 -11.47
C LYS A 28 -25.00 20.94 -11.31
N HIS A 29 -23.90 20.54 -10.67
CA HIS A 29 -22.78 21.43 -10.34
C HIS A 29 -21.53 21.18 -11.21
N SER A 30 -21.65 20.37 -12.27
CA SER A 30 -20.53 20.02 -13.15
C SER A 30 -20.51 20.79 -14.48
N ASP A 31 -21.33 21.84 -14.64
CA ASP A 31 -21.54 22.59 -15.91
C ASP A 31 -21.97 21.75 -17.12
N ILE A 32 -22.33 20.48 -16.88
CA ILE A 32 -22.75 19.49 -17.89
C ILE A 32 -24.03 18.78 -17.46
N ASP A 33 -24.96 19.54 -16.86
CA ASP A 33 -26.24 19.03 -16.36
C ASP A 33 -27.02 18.33 -17.49
N GLY A 34 -27.39 17.07 -17.29
CA GLY A 34 -28.09 16.24 -18.27
C GLY A 34 -27.19 15.60 -19.32
N TYR A 35 -25.87 15.89 -19.33
CA TYR A 35 -24.89 15.33 -20.27
C TYR A 35 -23.98 14.27 -19.62
N ILE A 36 -24.22 13.87 -18.37
CA ILE A 36 -23.47 12.76 -17.73
C ILE A 36 -24.24 11.45 -17.86
N LEU A 37 -23.85 10.63 -18.83
CA LEU A 37 -24.35 9.28 -18.98
C LEU A 37 -23.74 8.33 -17.93
N ARG A 38 -24.56 7.48 -17.33
CA ARG A 38 -24.11 6.43 -16.40
C ARG A 38 -24.52 5.05 -16.94
N PRO A 39 -23.78 4.46 -17.89
CA PRO A 39 -24.20 3.31 -18.68
C PRO A 39 -24.63 2.09 -17.85
N LEU A 40 -24.00 1.89 -16.69
CA LEU A 40 -24.27 0.74 -15.82
C LEU A 40 -25.61 0.86 -15.08
N SER A 41 -26.11 2.07 -14.84
CA SER A 41 -27.36 2.34 -14.10
C SER A 41 -28.36 3.15 -14.91
N ALA A 42 -28.15 3.32 -16.22
CA ALA A 42 -28.92 4.22 -17.06
C ALA A 42 -30.42 3.93 -16.96
N LYS A 43 -30.83 2.66 -17.03
CA LYS A 43 -32.24 2.22 -16.94
C LYS A 43 -32.90 2.53 -15.59
N ARG A 44 -32.12 2.86 -14.55
CA ARG A 44 -32.60 3.23 -13.21
C ARG A 44 -32.56 4.74 -12.93
N LEU A 45 -32.06 5.53 -13.89
CA LEU A 45 -31.91 6.99 -13.80
C LEU A 45 -32.78 7.70 -14.85
N PRO A 46 -33.09 9.00 -14.65
CA PRO A 46 -33.74 9.81 -15.68
C PRO A 46 -32.96 9.80 -17.00
N LEU A 47 -33.66 10.02 -18.11
CA LEU A 47 -33.03 10.16 -19.43
C LEU A 47 -32.09 11.36 -19.48
N THR A 48 -30.87 11.13 -19.93
CA THR A 48 -29.90 12.17 -20.28
C THR A 48 -30.23 12.79 -21.65
N ILE A 49 -29.66 13.96 -21.92
CA ILE A 49 -29.78 14.64 -23.22
C ILE A 49 -29.28 13.77 -24.38
N PRO A 50 -28.09 13.13 -24.34
CA PRO A 50 -27.66 12.24 -25.42
C PRO A 50 -28.59 11.04 -25.65
N GLU A 51 -29.32 10.56 -24.63
CA GLU A 51 -30.36 9.55 -24.82
C GLU A 51 -31.60 10.12 -25.52
N LYS A 52 -32.02 11.35 -25.16
CA LYS A 52 -33.18 12.02 -25.77
C LYS A 52 -32.95 12.41 -27.23
N GLU A 53 -31.72 12.83 -27.54
CA GLU A 53 -31.31 13.22 -28.89
C GLU A 53 -30.97 12.02 -29.79
N GLY A 54 -31.04 10.79 -29.27
CA GLY A 54 -30.76 9.57 -30.02
C GLY A 54 -29.26 9.30 -30.26
N LEU A 55 -28.36 10.09 -29.65
CA LEU A 55 -26.92 9.85 -29.70
C LEU A 55 -26.54 8.55 -28.97
N VAL A 56 -27.35 8.12 -28.00
CA VAL A 56 -27.15 6.91 -27.21
C VAL A 56 -28.43 6.09 -27.19
N ASN A 57 -28.33 4.83 -27.64
CA ASN A 57 -29.43 3.88 -27.54
C ASN A 57 -29.51 3.30 -26.11
N ARG A 58 -30.51 3.78 -25.35
CA ARG A 58 -30.76 3.34 -23.95
C ARG A 58 -30.98 1.84 -23.82
N GLU A 59 -31.52 1.16 -24.84
CA GLU A 59 -31.80 -0.27 -24.75
C GLU A 59 -30.55 -1.12 -24.63
N MET A 60 -29.43 -0.63 -25.14
CA MET A 60 -28.11 -1.27 -25.02
C MET A 60 -27.46 -1.07 -23.65
N LEU A 61 -28.03 -0.22 -22.79
CA LEU A 61 -27.50 0.10 -21.46
C LEU A 61 -28.07 -0.82 -20.37
N LEU A 62 -27.51 -0.72 -19.17
CA LEU A 62 -27.80 -1.62 -18.06
C LEU A 62 -28.66 -0.97 -16.97
N ASP A 63 -29.15 -1.81 -16.07
CA ASP A 63 -30.02 -1.45 -14.95
C ASP A 63 -29.41 -1.81 -13.57
N ILE A 64 -28.07 -1.93 -13.51
CA ILE A 64 -27.33 -2.30 -12.30
C ILE A 64 -27.55 -1.24 -11.24
N SER A 65 -27.85 -1.69 -10.01
CA SER A 65 -27.97 -0.83 -8.84
C SER A 65 -27.68 -1.62 -7.55
N GLY A 66 -27.50 -0.89 -6.46
CA GLY A 66 -27.22 -1.45 -5.14
C GLY A 66 -25.75 -1.76 -4.91
N ARG A 67 -25.44 -2.44 -3.80
CA ARG A 67 -24.07 -2.59 -3.26
C ARG A 67 -23.27 -3.76 -3.85
N SER A 68 -23.94 -4.68 -4.54
CA SER A 68 -23.31 -5.89 -5.09
C SER A 68 -22.52 -5.56 -6.35
N ARG A 69 -21.27 -6.04 -6.45
CA ARG A 69 -20.43 -5.90 -7.65
C ARG A 69 -20.46 -7.13 -8.55
N LYS A 70 -21.23 -8.17 -8.17
CA LYS A 70 -21.32 -9.44 -8.94
C LYS A 70 -21.70 -9.22 -10.42
N PRO A 71 -22.67 -8.33 -10.76
CA PRO A 71 -22.99 -8.08 -12.17
C PRO A 71 -21.83 -7.45 -12.96
N GLN A 72 -21.06 -6.56 -12.33
CA GLN A 72 -19.90 -5.92 -12.96
C GLN A 72 -18.75 -6.91 -13.15
N ILE A 73 -18.53 -7.81 -12.18
CA ILE A 73 -17.52 -8.88 -12.28
C ILE A 73 -17.87 -9.82 -13.44
N LYS A 74 -19.13 -10.26 -13.56
CA LYS A 74 -19.60 -11.06 -14.70
C LYS A 74 -19.44 -10.33 -16.04
N LEU A 75 -19.65 -9.01 -16.04
CA LEU A 75 -19.47 -8.19 -17.24
C LEU A 75 -17.98 -8.09 -17.62
N ALA A 76 -17.09 -7.93 -16.64
CA ALA A 76 -15.66 -7.96 -16.84
C ALA A 76 -15.19 -9.30 -17.42
N GLU A 77 -15.66 -10.43 -16.87
CA GLU A 77 -15.43 -11.77 -17.41
C GLU A 77 -15.88 -11.90 -18.87
N LYS A 78 -17.10 -11.43 -19.18
CA LYS A 78 -17.65 -11.45 -20.55
C LYS A 78 -16.80 -10.63 -21.53
N PHE A 79 -16.21 -9.53 -21.07
CA PHE A 79 -15.34 -8.68 -21.89
C PHE A 79 -13.86 -9.10 -21.87
N GLY A 80 -13.50 -10.17 -21.17
CA GLY A 80 -12.11 -10.60 -21.04
C GLY A 80 -11.25 -9.64 -20.21
N ILE A 81 -11.86 -8.81 -19.35
CA ILE A 81 -11.17 -7.88 -18.46
C ILE A 81 -10.71 -8.64 -17.22
N THR A 82 -9.44 -9.03 -17.20
CA THR A 82 -8.81 -9.82 -16.13
C THR A 82 -8.16 -8.96 -15.06
N GLU A 83 -7.76 -7.73 -15.41
CA GLU A 83 -7.11 -6.78 -14.49
C GLU A 83 -8.06 -5.63 -14.15
N TYR A 84 -8.57 -5.63 -12.91
CA TYR A 84 -9.26 -4.50 -12.33
C TYR A 84 -8.97 -4.42 -10.82
N PRO A 85 -8.93 -3.21 -10.24
CA PRO A 85 -8.58 -3.05 -8.85
C PRO A 85 -9.59 -3.75 -7.94
N ASN A 86 -9.09 -4.41 -6.90
CA ASN A 86 -9.95 -4.95 -5.85
C ASN A 86 -10.75 -3.80 -5.22
N PRO A 87 -12.08 -3.93 -5.07
CA PRO A 87 -12.91 -2.85 -4.52
C PRO A 87 -12.57 -2.49 -3.06
N ALA A 88 -11.88 -3.40 -2.37
CA ALA A 88 -11.38 -3.25 -1.03
C ALA A 88 -9.92 -2.78 -1.08
N GLY A 89 -9.73 -1.48 -0.90
CA GLY A 89 -8.43 -0.84 -0.81
C GLY A 89 -8.66 0.60 -0.44
N GLY A 90 -8.69 0.88 0.87
CA GLY A 90 -8.67 2.25 1.36
C GLY A 90 -7.43 2.97 0.83
N CYS A 91 -7.47 4.30 0.80
CA CYS A 91 -6.27 5.07 0.49
C CYS A 91 -5.22 4.80 1.58
N LEU A 92 -3.99 4.42 1.21
CA LEU A 92 -2.92 4.20 2.19
C LEU A 92 -2.64 5.44 3.05
N LEU A 93 -2.92 6.64 2.53
CA LEU A 93 -2.81 7.90 3.26
C LEU A 93 -3.89 8.07 4.34
N THR A 94 -4.83 7.13 4.45
CA THR A 94 -5.77 7.06 5.58
C THR A 94 -5.33 6.05 6.64
N ASP A 95 -4.30 5.24 6.36
CA ASP A 95 -3.65 4.41 7.38
C ASP A 95 -2.65 5.27 8.16
N LYS A 96 -2.89 5.42 9.47
CA LYS A 96 -2.06 6.25 10.34
C LYS A 96 -0.59 5.80 10.32
N GLY A 97 -0.34 4.49 10.46
CA GLY A 97 1.02 3.96 10.49
C GLY A 97 1.78 4.16 9.19
N TYR A 98 1.12 3.98 8.04
CA TYR A 98 1.71 4.28 6.72
C TYR A 98 1.99 5.77 6.58
N SER A 99 1.06 6.62 7.02
CA SER A 99 1.19 8.08 6.91
C SER A 99 2.31 8.63 7.80
N ASP A 100 2.46 8.13 9.03
CA ASP A 100 3.54 8.49 9.95
C ASP A 100 4.92 8.11 9.35
N ARG A 101 5.02 6.90 8.76
CA ARG A 101 6.24 6.45 8.07
C ARG A 101 6.53 7.21 6.77
N LEU A 102 5.49 7.65 6.06
CA LEU A 102 5.64 8.46 4.86
C LEU A 102 6.14 9.86 5.22
N LYS A 103 5.60 10.44 6.29
CA LYS A 103 6.06 11.71 6.84
C LYS A 103 7.53 11.62 7.27
N ASP A 104 7.90 10.58 8.01
CA ASP A 104 9.29 10.31 8.39
C ASP A 104 10.20 10.13 7.17
N LEU A 105 9.73 9.52 6.07
CA LEU A 105 10.50 9.42 4.83
C LEU A 105 10.78 10.82 4.25
N PHE A 106 9.76 11.67 4.15
CA PHE A 106 9.91 13.02 3.57
C PHE A 106 10.77 13.94 4.44
N GLU A 107 10.74 13.79 5.77
CA GLU A 107 11.56 14.60 6.67
C GLU A 107 13.06 14.28 6.59
N HIS A 108 13.43 13.11 6.09
CA HIS A 108 14.81 12.62 6.10
C HIS A 108 15.40 12.36 4.70
N GLN A 109 14.61 12.54 3.63
CA GLN A 109 15.03 12.20 2.27
C GLN A 109 14.19 12.92 1.22
N ASP A 110 14.86 13.69 0.35
CA ASP A 110 14.22 14.39 -0.76
C ASP A 110 13.91 13.48 -1.95
N ILE A 111 14.76 12.46 -2.18
CA ILE A 111 14.68 11.58 -3.35
C ILE A 111 14.50 10.15 -2.88
N PHE A 112 13.33 9.57 -3.13
CA PHE A 112 12.99 8.19 -2.80
C PHE A 112 12.42 7.44 -4.01
N THR A 113 12.57 6.14 -4.00
CA THR A 113 12.12 5.23 -5.06
C THR A 113 10.73 4.68 -4.77
N GLU A 114 10.05 4.17 -5.81
CA GLU A 114 8.76 3.47 -5.63
C GLU A 114 8.90 2.26 -4.67
N LYS A 115 10.04 1.57 -4.71
CA LYS A 115 10.32 0.43 -3.82
C LYS A 115 10.32 0.85 -2.35
N GLU A 116 10.87 2.01 -2.02
CA GLU A 116 10.87 2.55 -0.66
C GLU A 116 9.44 2.87 -0.19
N LEU A 117 8.59 3.40 -1.08
CA LEU A 117 7.16 3.61 -0.78
C LEU A 117 6.41 2.30 -0.53
N HIS A 118 6.77 1.22 -1.21
CA HIS A 118 6.22 -0.12 -0.93
C HIS A 118 6.74 -0.68 0.40
N LEU A 119 8.01 -0.45 0.76
CA LEU A 119 8.58 -0.89 2.04
C LEU A 119 7.86 -0.32 3.26
N LEU A 120 7.29 0.89 3.17
CA LEU A 120 6.53 1.53 4.26
C LEU A 120 5.33 0.69 4.73
N LYS A 121 4.81 -0.22 3.88
CA LYS A 121 3.66 -1.09 4.19
C LYS A 121 4.02 -2.24 5.14
N TYR A 122 5.30 -2.58 5.25
CA TYR A 122 5.75 -3.82 5.88
C TYR A 122 6.64 -3.53 7.07
N GLY A 123 6.54 -4.38 8.09
CA GLY A 123 7.41 -4.34 9.26
C GLY A 123 7.09 -3.24 10.28
N ARG A 124 7.95 -3.19 11.30
CA ARG A 124 8.11 -2.10 12.27
C ARG A 124 9.22 -1.19 11.76
N HIS A 125 9.01 0.12 11.80
CA HIS A 125 10.00 1.09 11.36
C HIS A 125 10.58 1.75 12.61
N LEU A 126 11.90 1.70 12.76
CA LEU A 126 12.62 2.39 13.83
C LEU A 126 13.53 3.46 13.25
N ARG A 127 13.57 4.65 13.84
CA ARG A 127 14.54 5.69 13.52
C ARG A 127 15.71 5.61 14.51
N LEU A 128 16.85 5.06 14.07
CA LEU A 128 18.01 4.85 14.96
C LEU A 128 18.79 6.16 15.22
N ASN A 129 18.78 7.06 14.23
CA ASN A 129 19.30 8.43 14.26
C ASN A 129 18.75 9.17 13.01
N ASN A 130 19.06 10.46 12.87
CA ASN A 130 18.59 11.29 11.74
C ASN A 130 18.84 10.66 10.35
N ASN A 131 19.93 9.91 10.18
CA ASN A 131 20.33 9.39 8.87
C ASN A 131 20.01 7.91 8.68
N THR A 132 19.46 7.21 9.67
CA THR A 132 19.28 5.76 9.57
C THR A 132 17.95 5.28 10.11
N LYS A 133 17.18 4.66 9.22
CA LYS A 133 15.96 3.91 9.52
C LYS A 133 16.24 2.42 9.52
N LEU A 134 15.48 1.68 10.31
CA LEU A 134 15.47 0.22 10.37
C LEU A 134 14.05 -0.30 10.10
N ILE A 135 13.93 -1.35 9.29
CA ILE A 135 12.66 -2.02 9.03
C ILE A 135 12.76 -3.46 9.53
N ILE A 136 11.90 -3.84 10.47
CA ILE A 136 11.89 -5.16 11.11
C ILE A 136 10.63 -5.90 10.68
N GLY A 137 10.77 -7.01 9.95
CA GLY A 137 9.62 -7.82 9.54
C GLY A 137 8.84 -8.39 10.73
N ARG A 138 7.50 -8.37 10.68
CA ARG A 138 6.63 -8.88 11.74
C ARG A 138 6.12 -10.29 11.49
N THR A 139 6.05 -10.65 10.22
CA THR A 139 5.46 -11.91 9.72
C THR A 139 6.32 -12.44 8.58
N LYS A 140 6.08 -13.70 8.20
CA LYS A 140 6.72 -14.28 7.00
C LYS A 140 6.43 -13.45 5.75
N GLN A 141 5.20 -12.95 5.61
CA GLN A 141 4.81 -12.11 4.49
C GLN A 141 5.56 -10.77 4.50
N ASP A 142 5.74 -10.13 5.66
CA ASP A 142 6.57 -8.93 5.78
C ASP A 142 8.00 -9.23 5.31
N ASN A 143 8.61 -10.33 5.78
CA ASN A 143 9.97 -10.73 5.40
C ASN A 143 10.10 -10.91 3.88
N GLU A 144 9.17 -11.64 3.24
CA GLU A 144 9.16 -11.86 1.80
C GLU A 144 9.05 -10.54 1.02
N LYS A 145 8.22 -9.61 1.49
CA LYS A 145 8.03 -8.31 0.83
C LYS A 145 9.22 -7.38 1.06
N ILE A 146 9.82 -7.38 2.24
CA ILE A 146 11.05 -6.63 2.53
C ILE A 146 12.17 -7.08 1.58
N ILE A 147 12.38 -8.39 1.44
CA ILE A 147 13.36 -8.93 0.49
C ILE A 147 12.96 -8.64 -0.96
N LYS A 148 11.68 -8.65 -1.32
CA LYS A 148 11.24 -8.29 -2.68
C LYS A 148 11.57 -6.84 -3.04
N TYR A 149 11.41 -5.91 -2.10
CA TYR A 149 11.51 -4.47 -2.36
C TYR A 149 12.85 -3.83 -1.97
N HIS A 150 13.74 -4.53 -1.26
CA HIS A 150 15.06 -3.97 -0.98
C HIS A 150 15.88 -3.68 -2.25
N ASN A 151 16.84 -2.77 -2.12
CA ASN A 151 17.86 -2.47 -3.11
C ASN A 151 19.16 -3.20 -2.76
N PRO A 152 19.54 -4.28 -3.47
CA PRO A 152 20.76 -5.04 -3.16
C PRO A 152 22.07 -4.24 -3.23
N SER A 153 22.08 -3.16 -4.02
CA SER A 153 23.27 -2.31 -4.21
C SER A 153 23.44 -1.24 -3.12
N GLY A 154 22.38 -0.95 -2.37
CA GLY A 154 22.35 0.16 -1.40
C GLY A 154 22.05 -0.28 0.02
N ASP A 155 21.21 -1.29 0.19
CA ASP A 155 20.65 -1.65 1.48
C ASP A 155 21.46 -2.73 2.20
N THR A 156 21.25 -2.85 3.50
CA THR A 156 21.81 -3.92 4.33
C THR A 156 20.69 -4.79 4.89
N VAL A 157 20.74 -6.09 4.59
CA VAL A 157 19.83 -7.12 5.08
C VAL A 157 20.49 -7.87 6.22
N ILE A 158 19.77 -8.05 7.31
CA ILE A 158 20.23 -8.68 8.53
C ILE A 158 19.25 -9.79 8.89
N LYS A 159 19.76 -10.98 9.21
CA LYS A 159 18.97 -12.12 9.69
C LYS A 159 19.74 -12.98 10.67
N ILE A 160 19.05 -13.51 11.67
CA ILE A 160 19.62 -14.48 12.60
C ILE A 160 19.80 -15.85 11.89
N LYS A 161 20.86 -16.58 12.24
CA LYS A 161 21.22 -17.83 11.55
C LYS A 161 20.60 -19.08 12.20
N ASP A 162 20.77 -19.20 13.51
CA ASP A 162 20.49 -20.45 14.24
C ASP A 162 19.10 -20.49 14.90
N PHE A 163 18.33 -19.40 14.77
CA PHE A 163 17.02 -19.27 15.39
C PHE A 163 15.99 -18.70 14.41
N PRO A 164 14.69 -19.00 14.58
CA PRO A 164 13.65 -18.27 13.89
C PRO A 164 13.66 -16.78 14.29
N GLY A 165 13.63 -15.88 13.31
CA GLY A 165 13.62 -14.44 13.56
C GLY A 165 13.17 -13.63 12.35
N PRO A 166 13.06 -12.31 12.52
CA PRO A 166 12.66 -11.41 11.44
C PRO A 166 13.78 -11.24 10.40
N ILE A 167 13.40 -10.79 9.21
CA ILE A 167 14.32 -10.05 8.34
C ILE A 167 14.35 -8.61 8.82
N VAL A 168 15.55 -8.09 9.01
CA VAL A 168 15.80 -6.69 9.31
C VAL A 168 16.48 -6.04 8.12
N LEU A 169 15.99 -4.88 7.71
CA LEU A 169 16.52 -4.10 6.58
C LEU A 169 16.93 -2.72 7.07
N ILE A 170 18.15 -2.31 6.74
CA ILE A 170 18.57 -0.90 6.80
C ILE A 170 18.55 -0.39 5.36
N PRO A 171 17.62 0.53 5.00
CA PRO A 171 17.67 1.22 3.72
C PRO A 171 18.95 2.08 3.65
N HIS A 172 19.62 2.04 2.51
CA HIS A 172 20.91 2.70 2.26
C HIS A 172 22.07 2.19 3.14
N ARG A 173 23.25 2.77 2.92
CA ARG A 173 24.47 2.41 3.66
C ARG A 173 24.42 2.94 5.08
N ALA A 174 24.88 2.12 6.02
CA ALA A 174 25.05 2.50 7.41
C ALA A 174 26.47 2.23 7.90
N SER A 175 26.87 2.94 8.95
CA SER A 175 28.15 2.71 9.61
C SER A 175 28.18 1.36 10.34
N LYS A 176 29.38 0.82 10.57
CA LYS A 176 29.57 -0.47 11.25
C LYS A 176 28.93 -0.51 12.64
N SER A 177 28.98 0.58 13.40
CA SER A 177 28.35 0.67 14.74
C SER A 177 26.82 0.55 14.66
N ILE A 178 26.21 1.15 13.64
CA ILE A 178 24.77 1.04 13.40
C ILE A 178 24.37 -0.36 12.94
N ILE A 179 25.18 -1.01 12.10
CA ILE A 179 24.96 -2.40 11.69
C ILE A 179 24.99 -3.33 12.91
N ILE A 180 25.94 -3.16 13.83
CA ILE A 180 26.02 -3.93 15.08
C ILE A 180 24.78 -3.70 15.95
N LYS A 181 24.33 -2.44 16.10
CA LYS A 181 23.10 -2.12 16.84
C LYS A 181 21.88 -2.78 16.19
N ALA A 182 21.73 -2.68 14.87
CA ALA A 182 20.64 -3.29 14.12
C ALA A 182 20.64 -4.83 14.21
N ALA A 183 21.80 -5.46 14.20
CA ALA A 183 21.93 -6.90 14.42
C ALA A 183 21.53 -7.31 15.85
N SER A 184 21.89 -6.51 16.84
CA SER A 184 21.48 -6.72 18.24
C SER A 184 19.96 -6.59 18.39
N ILE A 185 19.34 -5.62 17.69
CA ILE A 185 17.88 -5.49 17.61
C ILE A 185 17.26 -6.72 16.88
N CYS A 186 17.83 -7.16 15.76
CA CYS A 186 17.37 -8.35 15.04
C CYS A 186 17.36 -9.59 15.94
N ALA A 187 18.40 -9.76 16.77
CA ALA A 187 18.50 -10.84 17.75
C ALA A 187 17.42 -10.72 18.83
N GLY A 188 17.14 -9.54 19.37
CA GLY A 188 16.10 -9.36 20.40
C GLY A 188 14.66 -9.51 19.90
N TYR A 189 14.41 -9.39 18.60
CA TYR A 189 13.12 -9.73 17.98
C TYR A 189 13.03 -11.21 17.52
N SER A 190 14.06 -12.01 17.76
CA SER A 190 14.09 -13.43 17.39
C SER A 190 13.59 -14.33 18.52
N LYS A 191 13.61 -15.65 18.28
CA LYS A 191 13.37 -16.68 19.31
C LYS A 191 14.65 -17.13 20.03
N ALA A 192 15.76 -16.41 19.88
CA ALA A 192 16.97 -16.68 20.65
C ALA A 192 16.71 -16.46 22.15
N PRO A 193 17.35 -17.25 23.05
CA PRO A 193 17.25 -17.02 24.48
C PRO A 193 17.85 -15.66 24.88
N ASP A 194 17.25 -15.02 25.88
CA ASP A 194 17.73 -13.74 26.40
C ASP A 194 19.18 -13.85 26.90
N ASN A 195 19.93 -12.75 26.78
CA ASN A 195 21.33 -12.63 27.21
C ASN A 195 22.31 -13.64 26.57
N THR A 196 21.94 -14.28 25.45
CA THR A 196 22.85 -15.14 24.69
C THR A 196 23.51 -14.40 23.54
N GLN A 197 24.77 -14.75 23.24
CA GLN A 197 25.40 -14.35 21.98
C GLN A 197 24.91 -15.24 20.86
N VAL A 198 24.45 -14.63 19.77
CA VAL A 198 23.95 -15.33 18.59
C VAL A 198 24.66 -14.86 17.33
N ASP A 199 24.79 -15.79 16.38
CA ASP A 199 25.33 -15.50 15.05
C ASP A 199 24.26 -14.84 14.18
N VAL A 200 24.55 -13.63 13.73
CA VAL A 200 23.70 -12.85 12.84
C VAL A 200 24.42 -12.67 11.51
N GLN A 201 23.73 -13.04 10.42
CA GLN A 201 24.21 -12.83 9.07
C GLN A 201 23.84 -11.42 8.60
N VAL A 202 24.83 -10.67 8.15
CA VAL A 202 24.69 -9.35 7.52
C VAL A 202 25.05 -9.48 6.06
N VAL A 203 24.17 -9.00 5.17
CA VAL A 203 24.35 -9.03 3.72
C VAL A 203 24.16 -7.61 3.18
N ASN A 204 25.14 -7.08 2.48
CA ASN A 204 25.09 -5.78 1.82
C ASN A 204 25.84 -5.82 0.48
N SER A 205 25.95 -4.67 -0.19
CA SER A 205 26.68 -4.55 -1.47
C SER A 205 28.16 -4.97 -1.44
N CYS A 206 28.79 -5.04 -0.28
CA CYS A 206 30.19 -5.46 -0.12
C CYS A 206 30.34 -6.98 0.11
N GLY A 207 29.24 -7.70 0.37
CA GLY A 207 29.23 -9.14 0.56
C GLY A 207 28.38 -9.59 1.76
N SER A 208 28.67 -10.80 2.24
CA SER A 208 28.04 -11.38 3.42
C SER A 208 29.08 -11.58 4.53
N GLU A 209 28.75 -11.17 5.75
CA GLU A 209 29.54 -11.43 6.94
C GLU A 209 28.67 -12.01 8.07
N ILE A 210 29.31 -12.64 9.05
CA ILE A 210 28.65 -13.13 10.27
C ILE A 210 29.23 -12.35 11.44
N ILE A 211 28.36 -11.80 12.28
CA ILE A 211 28.74 -11.11 13.50
C ILE A 211 28.04 -11.73 14.70
N LYS A 212 28.73 -11.73 15.84
CA LYS A 212 28.19 -12.16 17.13
C LYS A 212 27.67 -10.96 17.89
N VAL A 213 26.40 -11.04 18.31
CA VAL A 213 25.73 -9.98 19.07
C VAL A 213 24.87 -10.56 20.17
N THR A 214 24.61 -9.76 21.19
CA THR A 214 23.60 -10.04 22.22
C THR A 214 22.32 -9.28 21.86
N GLY A 215 21.17 -9.92 22.06
CA GLY A 215 19.86 -9.32 21.76
C GLY A 215 19.58 -8.07 22.60
N ILE A 216 19.10 -7.00 21.96
CA ILE A 216 18.49 -5.84 22.63
C ILE A 216 16.99 -6.04 22.65
N SER A 217 16.37 -5.97 23.83
CA SER A 217 14.94 -6.29 23.96
C SER A 217 14.06 -5.29 23.19
N PRO A 218 12.90 -5.71 22.66
CA PRO A 218 11.98 -4.82 21.97
C PRO A 218 11.52 -3.60 22.80
N GLU A 219 11.43 -3.73 24.13
CA GLU A 219 11.04 -2.63 25.01
C GLU A 219 12.11 -1.52 25.08
N GLU A 220 13.40 -1.87 25.02
CA GLU A 220 14.51 -0.89 25.03
C GLU A 220 14.55 0.00 23.77
N VAL A 221 13.93 -0.44 22.68
CA VAL A 221 13.92 0.29 21.39
C VAL A 221 12.55 0.83 21.00
N LYS A 222 11.58 0.74 21.92
CA LYS A 222 10.19 1.14 21.68
C LYS A 222 10.05 2.63 21.40
N GLU A 223 10.85 3.46 22.04
CA GLU A 223 10.86 4.91 21.83
C GLU A 223 11.37 5.32 20.45
N LEU A 224 12.02 4.40 19.73
CA LEU A 224 12.52 4.64 18.38
C LEU A 224 11.49 4.32 17.29
N LEU A 225 10.30 3.82 17.66
CA LEU A 225 9.23 3.49 16.71
C LEU A 225 8.69 4.74 16.02
N ILE A 226 8.53 4.61 14.70
CA ILE A 226 7.81 5.56 13.84
C ILE A 226 6.33 5.16 13.76
#